data_AF-A0A7Y5F8V3-F1
#
_entry.id   AF-A0A7Y5F8V3-F1
#
_cell.length_a   1.000
_cell.length_b   1.000
_cell.length_c   1.000
_cell.angle_alpha   90.00
_cell.angle_beta   90.00
_cell.angle_gamma   90.00
#
_symmetry.space_group_name_H-M   'P 1'
#
loop_
_entity.id
_entity.type
_entity.pdbx_description
1 polymer ?
#
loop_
_entity_poly.entity_id
_entity_poly.type
_entity_poly.pdbx_seq_one_letter_code
_entity_poly.pdbx_strand_id
1 'polypeptide(L)'
;MVAKPQTDSALVRLYRLMARVREEEKAQATGLLNSEAFEEQLCLERSRTDRSGQPFVLIVFNIQFSQSDESMHAAERALAAALLERTRVCDAKGYYGDQIAAILPYTTKAGATNILEPLEFIFRRKLAEAGIESLPAPKLTFAVYEYPDDERTNLGSRALRGRHSVASSPIKMRLHHVS
;
A
#
# COMPACT_ATOMS: atom_id res chain seq x y z
N MET A 1 -45.79 11.66 -2.92
CA MET A 1 -44.47 11.84 -2.29
C MET A 1 -44.14 10.58 -1.52
N VAL A 2 -43.30 9.69 -2.06
CA VAL A 2 -42.84 8.49 -1.34
C VAL A 2 -41.63 8.88 -0.50
N ALA A 3 -41.73 8.75 0.82
CA ALA A 3 -40.63 8.97 1.74
C ALA A 3 -39.52 7.96 1.43
N LYS A 4 -38.30 8.44 1.17
CA LYS A 4 -37.11 7.58 1.08
C LYS A 4 -36.88 6.91 2.44
N PRO A 5 -36.62 5.60 2.50
CA PRO A 5 -36.36 4.92 3.76
C PRO A 5 -35.03 5.42 4.34
N GLN A 6 -35.05 5.86 5.60
CA GLN A 6 -33.85 6.14 6.37
C GLN A 6 -33.11 4.81 6.56
N THR A 7 -31.97 4.67 5.88
CA THR A 7 -31.13 3.47 5.96
C THR A 7 -30.35 3.50 7.27
N ASP A 8 -30.84 2.72 8.22
CA ASP A 8 -30.26 2.22 9.47
C ASP A 8 -28.82 2.69 9.85
N SER A 9 -28.73 3.77 10.63
CA SER A 9 -27.48 4.36 11.12
C SER A 9 -26.67 3.42 12.04
N ALA A 10 -27.35 2.55 12.81
CA ALA A 10 -26.71 1.65 13.77
C ALA A 10 -26.00 0.47 13.09
N LEU A 11 -26.64 -0.17 12.10
CA LEU A 11 -26.04 -1.29 11.37
C LEU A 11 -24.80 -0.84 10.59
N VAL A 12 -24.87 0.29 9.90
CA VAL A 12 -23.71 0.84 9.17
C VAL A 12 -22.55 1.14 10.12
N ARG A 13 -22.84 1.68 11.32
CA ARG A 13 -21.83 1.94 12.35
C ARG A 13 -21.21 0.64 12.88
N LEU A 14 -22.01 -0.39 13.12
CA LEU A 14 -21.54 -1.70 13.55
C LEU A 14 -20.63 -2.33 12.50
N TYR A 15 -21.02 -2.34 11.22
CA TYR A 15 -20.19 -2.86 10.13
C TYR A 15 -18.84 -2.13 10.04
N ARG A 16 -18.82 -0.80 10.20
CA ARG A 16 -17.56 -0.03 10.23
C ARG A 16 -16.68 -0.39 11.42
N LEU A 17 -17.27 -0.60 12.60
CA LEU A 17 -16.52 -1.02 13.78
C LEU A 17 -15.92 -2.41 13.60
N MET A 18 -16.70 -3.37 13.07
CA MET A 18 -16.20 -4.71 12.79
C MET A 18 -15.10 -4.71 11.72
N ALA A 19 -15.23 -3.88 10.68
CA ALA A 19 -14.21 -3.74 9.66
C ALA A 19 -12.89 -3.21 10.24
N ARG A 20 -12.95 -2.19 11.11
CA ARG A 20 -11.77 -1.68 11.82
C ARG A 20 -11.11 -2.78 12.65
N VAL A 21 -11.86 -3.42 13.55
CA VAL A 21 -11.32 -4.48 14.42
C VAL A 21 -10.59 -5.56 13.61
N ARG A 22 -11.17 -6.00 12.49
CA ARG A 22 -10.52 -6.98 11.59
C ARG A 22 -9.23 -6.45 10.97
N GLU A 23 -9.22 -5.18 10.55
CA GLU A 23 -8.03 -4.54 10.02
C GLU A 23 -6.93 -4.42 11.07
N GLU A 24 -7.27 -4.04 12.30
CA GLU A 24 -6.33 -4.01 13.42
C GLU A 24 -5.76 -5.40 13.74
N GLU A 25 -6.60 -6.44 13.78
CA GLU A 25 -6.16 -7.83 13.98
C GLU A 25 -5.21 -8.28 12.85
N LYS A 26 -5.52 -7.91 11.61
CA LYS A 26 -4.69 -8.21 10.43
C LYS A 26 -3.33 -7.50 10.48
N ALA A 27 -3.33 -6.21 10.85
CA ALA A 27 -2.12 -5.43 11.07
C ALA A 27 -1.25 -6.03 12.18
N GLN A 28 -1.86 -6.43 13.29
CA GLN A 28 -1.17 -7.08 14.39
C GLN A 28 -0.58 -8.44 13.98
N ALA A 29 -1.32 -9.26 13.23
CA ALA A 29 -0.87 -10.58 12.79
C ALA A 29 0.30 -10.53 11.79
N THR A 30 0.46 -9.42 11.07
CA THR A 30 1.54 -9.21 10.09
C THR A 30 2.68 -8.35 10.63
N GLY A 31 2.49 -7.63 11.73
CA GLY A 31 3.43 -6.64 12.25
C GLY A 31 3.51 -5.38 11.38
N LEU A 32 2.53 -5.16 10.51
CA LEU A 32 2.43 -3.99 9.63
C LEU A 32 1.57 -2.89 10.27
N LEU A 33 1.72 -1.65 9.80
CA LEU A 33 0.78 -0.58 10.14
C LEU A 33 -0.60 -0.85 9.53
N ASN A 34 -1.67 -0.52 10.24
CA ASN A 34 -3.01 -0.45 9.63
C ASN A 34 -3.09 0.71 8.62
N SER A 35 -4.18 0.78 7.84
CA SER A 35 -4.30 1.75 6.75
C SER A 35 -4.28 3.20 7.25
N GLU A 36 -4.91 3.49 8.39
CA GLU A 36 -4.90 4.83 8.97
C GLU A 36 -3.47 5.27 9.36
N ALA A 37 -2.75 4.45 10.13
CA ALA A 37 -1.39 4.76 10.56
C ALA A 37 -0.40 4.79 9.38
N PHE A 38 -0.60 3.96 8.36
CA PHE A 38 0.25 3.99 7.16
C PHE A 38 0.01 5.26 6.33
N GLU A 39 -1.24 5.67 6.14
CA GLU A 39 -1.58 6.94 5.47
C GLU A 39 -0.98 8.15 6.21
N GLU A 40 -1.01 8.14 7.55
CA GLU A 40 -0.34 9.17 8.34
C GLU A 40 1.17 9.21 8.07
N GLN A 41 1.85 8.05 8.02
CA GLN A 41 3.27 8.00 7.66
C GLN A 41 3.53 8.53 6.25
N LEU A 42 2.65 8.24 5.29
CA LEU A 42 2.75 8.74 3.93
C LEU A 42 2.63 10.27 3.87
N CYS A 43 1.67 10.84 4.62
CA CYS A 43 1.51 12.30 4.72
C CYS A 43 2.72 12.97 5.38
N LEU A 44 3.29 12.34 6.41
CA LEU A 44 4.50 12.83 7.07
C LEU A 44 5.71 12.80 6.11
N GLU A 45 5.91 11.71 5.38
CA GLU A 45 7.04 11.58 4.46
C GLU A 45 6.94 12.56 3.30
N ARG A 46 5.73 12.74 2.75
CA ARG A 46 5.47 13.82 1.78
C ARG A 46 5.88 15.19 2.30
N SER A 47 5.46 15.53 3.51
CA SER A 47 5.80 16.81 4.14
C SER A 47 7.32 16.97 4.36
N ARG A 48 8.02 15.87 4.68
CA ARG A 48 9.49 15.85 4.81
C ARG A 48 10.17 16.08 3.47
N THR A 49 9.70 15.45 2.39
CA THR A 49 10.23 15.67 1.04
C THR A 49 9.95 17.09 0.54
N ASP A 50 8.75 17.62 0.77
CA ASP A 50 8.43 19.01 0.39
C ASP A 50 9.37 20.02 1.05
N ARG A 51 9.80 19.76 2.29
CA ARG A 51 10.74 20.61 3.02
C ARG A 51 12.20 20.37 2.65
N SER A 52 12.61 19.12 2.45
CA SER A 52 14.03 18.76 2.28
C SER A 52 14.48 18.63 0.83
N GLY A 53 13.53 18.48 -0.11
CA GLY A 53 13.78 18.15 -1.51
C GLY A 53 14.25 16.71 -1.75
N GLN A 54 14.39 15.89 -0.70
CA GLN A 54 14.86 14.52 -0.84
C GLN A 54 13.72 13.57 -1.22
N PRO A 55 13.85 12.76 -2.28
CA PRO A 55 12.75 11.94 -2.77
C PRO A 55 12.46 10.76 -1.85
N PHE A 56 11.23 10.25 -1.95
CA PHE A 56 10.87 8.95 -1.38
C PHE A 56 10.13 8.11 -2.43
N VAL A 57 10.12 6.79 -2.21
CA VAL A 57 9.36 5.84 -3.02
C VAL A 57 8.22 5.22 -2.22
N LEU A 58 7.04 5.17 -2.81
CA LEU A 58 5.93 4.32 -2.39
C LEU A 58 5.87 3.09 -3.29
N ILE A 59 5.89 1.90 -2.68
CA ILE A 59 5.67 0.64 -3.38
C ILE A 59 4.35 0.06 -2.91
N VAL A 60 3.46 -0.28 -3.86
CA VAL A 60 2.18 -0.95 -3.57
C VAL A 60 2.24 -2.35 -4.14
N PHE A 61 2.04 -3.35 -3.29
CA PHE A 61 2.14 -4.76 -3.64
C PHE A 61 0.75 -5.36 -3.88
N ASN A 62 0.68 -6.26 -4.85
CA ASN A 62 -0.52 -7.00 -5.18
C ASN A 62 -0.18 -8.49 -5.29
N ILE A 63 -0.83 -9.30 -4.45
CA ILE A 63 -0.71 -10.76 -4.44
C ILE A 63 -1.89 -11.33 -5.22
N GLN A 64 -1.61 -11.97 -6.35
CA GLN A 64 -2.60 -12.72 -7.10
C GLN A 64 -2.56 -14.17 -6.63
N PHE A 65 -3.62 -14.61 -5.95
CA PHE A 65 -3.73 -15.97 -5.45
C PHE A 65 -5.19 -16.44 -5.50
N SER A 66 -5.43 -17.59 -6.12
CA SER A 66 -6.78 -18.13 -6.38
C SER A 66 -7.25 -19.13 -5.31
N GLN A 67 -6.68 -19.05 -4.10
CA GLN A 67 -6.93 -19.99 -3.00
C GLN A 67 -7.83 -19.37 -1.92
N SER A 68 -8.05 -20.10 -0.82
CA SER A 68 -8.87 -19.64 0.31
C SER A 68 -8.35 -18.35 0.96
N ASP A 69 -9.22 -17.65 1.69
CA ASP A 69 -8.86 -16.46 2.48
C ASP A 69 -7.73 -16.75 3.48
N GLU A 70 -7.72 -17.91 4.12
CA GLU A 70 -6.64 -18.34 5.01
C GLU A 70 -5.29 -18.42 4.29
N SER A 71 -5.30 -18.95 3.07
CA SER A 71 -4.11 -19.06 2.22
C SER A 71 -3.64 -17.67 1.77
N MET A 72 -4.57 -16.75 1.49
CA MET A 72 -4.25 -15.35 1.20
C MET A 72 -3.62 -14.66 2.40
N HIS A 73 -4.18 -14.82 3.61
CA HIS A 73 -3.61 -14.26 4.84
C HIS A 73 -2.21 -14.80 5.14
N ALA A 74 -1.99 -16.08 4.86
CA ALA A 74 -0.66 -16.67 5.01
C ALA A 74 0.34 -16.10 3.98
N ALA A 75 -0.10 -15.84 2.75
CA ALA A 75 0.70 -15.11 1.76
C ALA A 75 0.98 -13.66 2.17
N GLU A 76 0.01 -12.94 2.73
CA GLU A 76 0.21 -11.59 3.27
C GLU A 76 1.24 -11.58 4.41
N ARG A 77 1.17 -12.55 5.34
CA ARG A 77 2.18 -12.72 6.40
C ARG A 77 3.56 -13.02 5.84
N ALA A 78 3.65 -13.85 4.80
CA ALA A 78 4.92 -14.14 4.13
C ALA A 78 5.52 -12.89 3.46
N LEU A 79 4.70 -12.07 2.81
CA LEU A 79 5.13 -10.80 2.24
C LEU A 79 5.57 -9.80 3.33
N ALA A 80 4.80 -9.69 4.41
CA ALA A 80 5.16 -8.84 5.55
C ALA A 80 6.53 -9.23 6.13
N ALA A 81 6.75 -10.52 6.37
CA ALA A 81 8.04 -11.03 6.85
C ALA A 81 9.19 -10.73 5.86
N ALA A 82 8.95 -10.90 4.56
CA ALA A 82 9.94 -10.60 3.53
C ALA A 82 10.29 -9.10 3.48
N LEU A 83 9.28 -8.22 3.63
CA LEU A 83 9.49 -6.78 3.70
C LEU A 83 10.28 -6.41 4.95
N LEU A 84 9.89 -6.92 6.13
CA LEU A 84 10.58 -6.65 7.40
C LEU A 84 12.06 -7.07 7.39
N GLU A 85 12.39 -8.18 6.71
CA GLU A 85 13.77 -8.65 6.56
C GLU A 85 14.61 -7.74 5.64
N ARG A 86 14.01 -7.13 4.62
CA ARG A 86 14.73 -6.42 3.55
C ARG A 86 14.79 -4.91 3.69
N THR A 87 13.93 -4.35 4.51
CA THR A 87 13.76 -2.91 4.64
C THR A 87 14.44 -2.41 5.90
N ARG A 88 14.80 -1.13 5.92
CA ARG A 88 15.43 -0.49 7.07
C ARG A 88 14.38 -0.18 8.14
N VAL A 89 14.86 0.10 9.34
CA VAL A 89 14.03 0.57 10.46
C VAL A 89 13.31 1.88 10.12
N CYS A 90 13.92 2.74 9.30
CA CYS A 90 13.32 4.01 8.86
C CYS A 90 12.25 3.86 7.78
N ASP A 91 12.17 2.70 7.12
CA ASP A 91 11.16 2.46 6.11
C ASP A 91 9.84 2.09 6.80
N ALA A 92 8.73 2.64 6.34
CA ALA A 92 7.40 2.30 6.87
C ALA A 92 6.76 1.21 6.00
N LYS A 93 6.03 0.28 6.61
CA LYS A 93 5.27 -0.77 5.92
C LYS A 93 3.89 -0.87 6.54
N GLY A 94 2.88 -1.03 5.71
CA GLY A 94 1.51 -1.00 6.16
C GLY A 94 0.52 -1.40 5.10
N TYR A 95 -0.74 -1.32 5.47
CA TYR A 95 -1.84 -1.43 4.53
C TYR A 95 -2.09 -0.06 3.86
N TYR A 96 -2.37 -0.07 2.56
CA TYR A 96 -2.84 1.08 1.80
C TYR A 96 -4.18 0.69 1.19
N GLY A 97 -5.27 0.99 1.90
CA GLY A 97 -6.54 0.30 1.71
C GLY A 97 -6.38 -1.20 2.01
N ASP A 98 -6.71 -2.06 1.05
CA ASP A 98 -6.61 -3.51 1.22
C ASP A 98 -5.25 -4.09 0.85
N GLN A 99 -4.36 -3.29 0.26
CA GLN A 99 -3.08 -3.74 -0.29
C GLN A 99 -1.92 -3.50 0.68
N ILE A 100 -0.90 -4.37 0.65
CA ILE A 100 0.33 -4.13 1.40
C ILE A 100 1.18 -3.11 0.64
N ALA A 101 1.78 -2.16 1.36
CA ALA A 101 2.61 -1.11 0.80
C ALA A 101 3.83 -0.80 1.68
N ALA A 102 4.84 -0.18 1.08
CA ALA A 102 6.04 0.29 1.76
C ALA A 102 6.41 1.71 1.32
N ILE A 103 6.83 2.53 2.28
CA ILE A 103 7.39 3.87 2.07
C ILE A 103 8.89 3.77 2.33
N LEU A 104 9.68 4.18 1.34
CA LEU A 104 11.14 4.17 1.37
C LEU A 104 11.66 5.62 1.33
N PRO A 105 11.93 6.23 2.49
CA PRO A 105 12.53 7.56 2.56
C PRO A 105 13.89 7.61 1.85
N TYR A 106 14.25 8.78 1.33
CA TYR A 106 15.56 9.04 0.71
C TYR A 106 15.93 8.03 -0.39
N THR A 107 14.93 7.58 -1.14
CA THR A 107 15.06 6.51 -2.13
C THR A 107 14.41 6.95 -3.44
N THR A 108 15.11 6.73 -4.55
CA THR A 108 14.58 6.90 -5.91
C THR A 108 14.04 5.58 -6.44
N LYS A 109 13.31 5.60 -7.56
CA LYS A 109 12.85 4.40 -8.27
C LYS A 109 13.98 3.43 -8.57
N ALA A 110 15.13 3.96 -9.02
CA ALA A 110 16.32 3.15 -9.27
C ALA A 110 16.88 2.54 -7.97
N GLY A 111 16.80 3.27 -6.85
CA GLY A 111 17.18 2.73 -5.54
C GLY A 111 16.26 1.61 -5.05
N ALA A 112 14.96 1.70 -5.34
CA ALA A 112 13.96 0.72 -4.93
C ALA A 112 14.15 -0.67 -5.57
N THR A 113 14.79 -0.77 -6.74
CA THR A 113 15.06 -2.07 -7.37
C THR A 113 15.94 -2.97 -6.50
N ASN A 114 16.87 -2.40 -5.73
CA ASN A 114 17.72 -3.16 -4.80
C ASN A 114 16.91 -3.90 -3.72
N ILE A 115 15.73 -3.38 -3.36
CA ILE A 115 14.83 -4.04 -2.42
C ILE A 115 13.97 -5.07 -3.16
N LEU A 116 13.46 -4.71 -4.34
CA LEU A 116 12.52 -5.52 -5.12
C LEU A 116 13.14 -6.76 -5.78
N GLU A 117 14.36 -6.66 -6.31
CA GLU A 117 15.04 -7.76 -7.00
C GLU A 117 15.10 -9.06 -6.18
N PRO A 118 15.57 -9.05 -4.91
CA PRO A 118 15.57 -10.25 -4.08
C PRO A 118 14.23 -10.53 -3.39
N LEU A 119 13.26 -9.61 -3.46
CA LEU A 119 12.03 -9.73 -2.67
C LEU A 119 11.21 -10.96 -3.06
N GLU A 120 11.11 -11.26 -4.36
CA GLU A 120 10.39 -12.45 -4.85
C GLU A 120 10.99 -13.73 -4.27
N PHE A 121 12.32 -13.86 -4.25
CA PHE A 121 12.99 -15.04 -3.70
C PHE A 121 12.71 -15.22 -2.20
N ILE A 122 12.77 -14.14 -1.43
CA ILE A 122 12.50 -14.18 0.01
C ILE A 122 11.03 -14.47 0.27
N PHE A 123 10.13 -13.86 -0.50
CA PHE A 123 8.70 -14.13 -0.43
C PHE A 123 8.39 -15.61 -0.69
N ARG A 124 9.00 -16.22 -1.72
CA ARG A 124 8.88 -17.65 -2.01
C ARG A 124 9.39 -18.52 -0.86
N ARG A 125 10.53 -18.17 -0.28
CA ARG A 125 11.08 -18.86 0.90
C ARG A 125 10.11 -18.78 2.09
N LYS A 126 9.54 -17.59 2.36
CA LYS A 126 8.56 -17.39 3.43
C LYS A 126 7.25 -18.14 3.20
N LEU A 127 6.80 -18.25 1.96
CA LEU A 127 5.65 -19.09 1.60
C LEU A 127 5.90 -20.57 1.89
N ALA A 128 7.09 -21.09 1.53
CA ALA A 128 7.47 -22.47 1.82
C ALA A 128 7.58 -22.74 3.33
N GLU A 129 8.19 -21.84 4.09
CA GLU A 129 8.24 -21.89 5.56
C GLU A 129 6.83 -21.94 6.19
N ALA A 130 5.84 -21.29 5.54
CA ALA A 130 4.44 -21.28 5.97
C ALA A 130 3.63 -22.50 5.47
N GLY A 131 4.26 -23.46 4.78
CA GLY A 131 3.59 -24.65 4.23
C GLY A 131 2.72 -24.38 3.00
N ILE A 132 2.86 -23.21 2.36
CA ILE A 132 2.16 -22.88 1.12
C ILE A 132 3.01 -23.30 -0.08
N GLU A 133 2.96 -24.60 -0.39
CA GLU A 133 3.67 -25.20 -1.53
C GLU A 133 2.78 -25.35 -2.78
N SER A 134 1.56 -24.78 -2.78
CA SER A 134 0.57 -25.06 -3.82
C SER A 134 0.96 -24.55 -5.21
N LEU A 135 0.65 -25.33 -6.24
CA LEU A 135 0.62 -24.89 -7.63
C LEU A 135 -0.82 -24.55 -8.05
N PRO A 136 -1.08 -23.38 -8.66
CA PRO A 136 -0.13 -22.30 -8.92
C PRO A 136 0.23 -21.52 -7.65
N ALA A 137 1.50 -21.17 -7.52
CA ALA A 137 1.98 -20.43 -6.36
C ALA A 137 1.56 -18.94 -6.44
N PRO A 138 1.38 -18.23 -5.31
CA PRO A 138 0.96 -16.83 -5.32
C PRO A 138 1.88 -15.99 -6.21
N LYS A 139 1.32 -15.16 -7.09
CA LYS A 139 2.12 -14.25 -7.93
C LYS A 139 2.17 -12.88 -7.28
N LEU A 140 3.38 -12.40 -6.99
CA LEU A 140 3.60 -11.05 -6.48
C LEU A 140 3.79 -10.09 -7.66
N THR A 141 3.07 -8.97 -7.60
CA THR A 141 3.21 -7.84 -8.52
C THR A 141 3.32 -6.56 -7.69
N PHE A 142 3.90 -5.51 -8.26
CA PHE A 142 4.08 -4.25 -7.54
C PHE A 142 4.00 -3.04 -8.48
N ALA A 143 3.54 -1.92 -7.93
CA ALA A 143 3.61 -0.60 -8.55
C ALA A 143 4.55 0.30 -7.73
N VAL A 144 5.43 1.04 -8.41
CA VAL A 144 6.44 1.90 -7.79
C VAL A 144 6.18 3.35 -8.16
N TYR A 145 6.07 4.20 -7.14
CA TYR A 145 5.82 5.63 -7.27
C TYR A 145 6.95 6.41 -6.59
N GLU A 146 7.53 7.38 -7.28
CA GLU A 146 8.56 8.28 -6.72
C GLU A 146 7.99 9.69 -6.57
N TYR A 147 8.13 10.25 -5.37
CA TYR A 147 7.73 11.61 -5.08
C TYR A 147 8.98 12.49 -4.93
N PRO A 148 9.00 13.70 -5.53
CA PRO A 148 7.90 14.37 -6.24
C PRO A 148 7.85 14.09 -7.77
N ASP A 149 8.76 13.31 -8.32
CA ASP A 149 8.96 13.26 -9.78
C ASP A 149 7.76 12.68 -10.56
N ASP A 150 7.07 11.68 -10.01
CA ASP A 150 5.84 11.18 -10.63
C ASP A 150 4.66 12.15 -10.49
N GLU A 151 4.59 12.91 -9.40
CA GLU A 151 3.57 13.97 -9.28
C GLU A 151 3.80 15.07 -10.31
N ARG A 152 5.06 15.47 -10.53
CA ARG A 152 5.42 16.48 -11.54
C ARG A 152 5.10 16.01 -12.96
N THR A 153 5.36 14.74 -13.27
CA THR A 153 5.02 14.13 -14.57
C THR A 153 3.50 14.11 -14.80
N ASN A 154 2.72 13.83 -13.75
CA ASN A 154 1.25 13.90 -13.78
C ASN A 154 0.71 15.33 -13.90
N LEU A 155 1.41 16.33 -13.37
CA LEU A 155 1.09 17.75 -13.57
C LEU A 155 1.46 18.23 -14.98
N GLY A 156 2.59 17.79 -15.53
CA GLY A 156 3.00 18.12 -16.91
C GLY A 156 2.05 17.58 -17.97
N SER A 157 1.50 16.37 -17.75
CA SER A 157 0.47 15.78 -18.61
C SER A 157 -0.92 16.43 -18.43
N ARG A 158 -1.19 17.07 -17.28
CA ARG A 158 -2.39 17.91 -17.06
C ARG A 158 -2.22 19.36 -17.53
N ALA A 159 -1.00 19.89 -17.62
CA ALA A 159 -0.72 21.26 -18.04
C ALA A 159 -1.04 21.55 -19.52
N LEU A 160 -1.27 20.51 -20.35
CA LEU A 160 -1.86 20.65 -21.68
C LEU A 160 -3.40 20.78 -21.67
N ARG A 161 -4.05 20.77 -20.50
CA ARG A 161 -5.48 21.04 -20.34
C ARG A 161 -5.72 21.96 -19.14
N GLY A 162 -5.67 23.27 -19.42
CA GLY A 162 -6.43 24.29 -18.69
C GLY A 162 -5.89 24.70 -17.32
N ARG A 163 -5.45 25.96 -17.23
CA ARG A 163 -5.17 26.68 -15.97
C ARG A 163 -6.42 26.71 -15.08
N HIS A 164 -6.28 26.41 -13.79
CA HIS A 164 -6.88 27.16 -12.66
C HIS A 164 -6.30 26.69 -11.32
N SER A 165 -6.49 27.56 -10.32
CA SER A 165 -5.69 27.83 -9.11
C SER A 165 -5.69 26.82 -7.97
N VAL A 166 -4.61 26.90 -7.19
CA VAL A 166 -4.41 26.63 -5.75
C VAL A 166 -5.69 26.43 -4.92
N ALA A 167 -5.85 25.25 -4.35
CA ALA A 167 -6.44 25.01 -3.02
C ALA A 167 -6.06 23.61 -2.54
N SER A 168 -5.60 23.54 -1.29
CA SER A 168 -5.44 22.32 -0.49
C SER A 168 -6.69 21.45 -0.57
N SER A 169 -6.57 20.24 -1.11
CA SER A 169 -7.58 19.17 -1.09
C SER A 169 -6.89 17.82 -1.29
N PRO A 170 -7.36 16.74 -0.65
CA PRO A 170 -6.63 15.48 -0.57
C PRO A 170 -6.66 14.82 -1.94
N ILE A 171 -5.52 14.77 -2.61
CA ILE A 171 -5.42 14.18 -3.93
C ILE A 171 -5.29 12.68 -3.78
N LYS A 172 -6.42 11.99 -4.01
CA LYS A 172 -6.48 10.59 -4.44
C LYS A 172 -5.37 10.34 -5.48
N MET A 173 -4.36 9.56 -5.11
CA MET A 173 -3.53 8.87 -6.09
C MET A 173 -4.44 7.89 -6.86
N ARG A 174 -4.90 8.30 -8.05
CA ARG A 174 -5.59 7.39 -8.97
C ARG A 174 -4.53 6.44 -9.54
N LEU A 175 -4.60 5.19 -9.08
CA LEU A 175 -3.85 4.05 -9.59
C LEU A 175 -4.22 3.83 -11.07
N HIS A 176 -3.26 4.00 -11.96
CA HIS A 176 -3.34 3.46 -13.32
C HIS A 176 -2.75 2.05 -13.28
N HIS A 177 -3.58 1.03 -13.52
CA HIS A 177 -3.12 -0.32 -13.82
C HIS A 177 -2.27 -0.27 -15.09
N VAL A 178 -1.00 -0.67 -14.97
CA VAL A 178 -0.22 -1.12 -16.12
C VAL A 178 -0.40 -2.63 -16.18
N SER A 179 -1.10 -3.07 -17.23
CA SER A 179 -1.30 -4.48 -17.59
C SER A 179 0.00 -5.16 -17.99
#